data_AF-A0A846XGV0-F1
#
_entry.id   AF-A0A846XGV0-F1
#
_cell.length_a   1.000
_cell.length_b   1.000
_cell.length_c   1.000
_cell.angle_alpha   90.00
_cell.angle_beta   90.00
_cell.angle_gamma   90.00
#
_symmetry.space_group_name_H-M   'P 1'
#
loop_
_entity.id
_entity.type
_entity.pdbx_description
1 polymer ?
#
loop_
_entity_poly.entity_id
_entity_poly.type
_entity_poly.pdbx_seq_one_letter_code
_entity_poly.pdbx_strand_id
1 'polypeptide(L)'
;MTGAADRLVRIAAERVAAPNGLLFTERQLYYEVCRTVLPVHRLPRRPAFTVPPVVPYRAFRAVLARIGEVPGLLGPPSPRPAAAGAHTPEPDLFDYGLPRLLVCGSAAVAGMLRANGIPMESACPVVSAAELPLAPGVTAMLARAHGTIYVLHDTSLADLAFPERLPTLTDIPDGVDIVPIGLRPAQTAPLHLTRIRGAASGRGRVVEVESVNPAVLLRSVHRLVRDVHRPPTTLIDIRRARRTGFLTWPAS
;
A
#
# COMPACT_ATOMS: atom_id res chain seq x y z
N MET A 1 -4.94 18.97 -30.57
CA MET A 1 -4.15 17.92 -29.88
C MET A 1 -4.83 17.36 -28.61
N THR A 2 -6.07 17.75 -28.30
CA THR A 2 -6.79 17.46 -27.05
C THR A 2 -7.16 15.97 -26.87
N GLY A 3 -7.47 15.25 -27.95
CA GLY A 3 -7.91 13.85 -27.85
C GLY A 3 -6.83 12.83 -27.48
N ALA A 4 -5.54 13.14 -27.69
CA ALA A 4 -4.45 12.20 -27.41
C ALA A 4 -4.19 12.07 -25.90
N ALA A 5 -4.15 13.18 -25.17
CA ALA A 5 -3.97 13.18 -23.72
C ALA A 5 -5.16 12.53 -23.00
N ASP A 6 -6.39 12.81 -23.45
CA ASP A 6 -7.61 12.23 -22.88
C ASP A 6 -7.62 10.71 -23.06
N ARG A 7 -7.23 10.24 -24.24
CA ARG A 7 -7.08 8.81 -24.53
C ARG A 7 -6.03 8.15 -23.65
N LEU A 8 -4.89 8.81 -23.41
CA LEU A 8 -3.84 8.28 -22.52
C LEU A 8 -4.33 8.11 -21.09
N VAL A 9 -5.09 9.08 -20.55
CA VAL A 9 -5.66 8.96 -19.21
C VAL A 9 -6.69 7.84 -19.12
N ARG A 10 -7.54 7.66 -20.14
CA ARG A 10 -8.50 6.54 -20.18
C ARG A 10 -7.81 5.18 -20.23
N ILE A 11 -6.80 5.02 -21.09
CA ILE A 11 -5.99 3.78 -21.15
C ILE A 11 -5.31 3.52 -19.81
N ALA A 12 -4.77 4.56 -19.17
CA ALA A 12 -4.16 4.43 -17.86
C ALA A 12 -5.19 4.02 -16.80
N ALA A 13 -6.39 4.62 -16.81
CA ALA A 13 -7.51 4.28 -15.93
C ALA A 13 -7.88 2.79 -16.03
N GLU A 14 -8.07 2.28 -17.24
CA GLU A 14 -8.35 0.85 -17.48
C GLU A 14 -7.25 -0.06 -16.91
N ARG A 15 -5.97 0.30 -17.10
CA ARG A 15 -4.83 -0.47 -16.60
C ARG A 15 -4.68 -0.44 -15.09
N VAL A 16 -4.94 0.70 -14.47
CA VAL A 16 -4.85 0.86 -13.02
C VAL A 16 -6.02 0.17 -12.30
N ALA A 17 -7.19 0.09 -12.95
CA ALA A 17 -8.36 -0.64 -12.49
C ALA A 17 -8.27 -2.17 -12.70
N ALA A 18 -7.41 -2.65 -13.60
CA ALA A 18 -7.27 -4.08 -13.86
C ALA A 18 -6.71 -4.84 -12.62
N PRO A 19 -7.13 -6.11 -12.39
CA PRO A 19 -7.98 -6.92 -13.27
C PRO A 19 -9.49 -6.75 -13.07
N ASN A 20 -9.95 -6.36 -11.87
CA ASN A 20 -11.36 -6.52 -11.46
C ASN A 20 -12.05 -5.18 -11.13
N GLY A 21 -11.71 -4.10 -11.82
CA GLY A 21 -12.29 -2.79 -11.52
C GLY A 21 -11.83 -2.23 -10.17
N LEU A 22 -10.54 -2.44 -9.84
CA LEU A 22 -9.93 -1.96 -8.61
C LEU A 22 -10.14 -0.46 -8.44
N LEU A 23 -10.35 -0.04 -7.19
CA LEU A 23 -10.39 1.36 -6.83
C LEU A 23 -8.97 1.87 -6.63
N PHE A 24 -8.66 3.08 -7.11
CA PHE A 24 -7.29 3.59 -7.11
C PHE A 24 -7.25 5.08 -6.79
N THR A 25 -6.08 5.54 -6.35
CA THR A 25 -5.86 6.95 -6.04
C THR A 25 -5.54 7.76 -7.29
N GLU A 26 -5.70 9.07 -7.20
CA GLU A 26 -5.30 9.98 -8.26
C GLU A 26 -3.80 9.90 -8.61
N ARG A 27 -2.94 9.72 -7.59
CA ARG A 27 -1.49 9.62 -7.84
C ARG A 27 -1.14 8.28 -8.49
N GLN A 28 -1.82 7.19 -8.16
CA GLN A 28 -1.68 5.92 -8.87
C GLN A 28 -2.04 6.06 -10.36
N LEU A 29 -3.15 6.74 -10.66
CA LEU A 29 -3.52 7.05 -12.05
C LEU A 29 -2.45 7.91 -12.74
N TYR A 30 -1.96 8.96 -12.09
CA TYR A 30 -0.89 9.80 -12.63
C TYR A 30 0.39 9.00 -12.97
N TYR A 31 0.81 8.10 -12.09
CA TYR A 31 1.99 7.27 -12.34
C TYR A 31 1.74 6.24 -13.46
N GLU A 32 0.53 5.71 -13.59
CA GLU A 32 0.17 4.85 -14.72
C GLU A 32 0.14 5.61 -16.05
N VAL A 33 -0.28 6.89 -16.05
CA VAL A 33 -0.14 7.77 -17.23
C VAL A 33 1.33 7.91 -17.62
N CYS A 34 2.22 8.18 -16.65
CA CYS A 34 3.66 8.25 -16.90
C CYS A 34 4.20 6.93 -17.49
N ARG A 35 3.78 5.78 -16.94
CA ARG A 35 4.15 4.44 -17.45
C ARG A 35 3.57 4.14 -18.83
N THR A 36 2.43 4.72 -19.16
CA THR A 36 1.81 4.57 -20.49
C THR A 36 2.54 5.38 -21.54
N VAL A 37 3.01 6.58 -21.20
CA VAL A 37 3.84 7.43 -22.08
C VAL A 37 5.25 6.85 -22.25
N LEU A 38 5.88 6.40 -21.16
CA LEU A 38 7.21 5.82 -21.17
C LEU A 38 7.19 4.44 -20.45
N PRO A 39 7.01 3.32 -21.19
CA PRO A 39 6.78 1.99 -20.62
C PRO A 39 8.06 1.28 -20.14
N VAL A 40 8.95 2.00 -19.48
CA VAL A 40 10.19 1.49 -18.87
C VAL A 40 9.98 0.35 -17.87
N HIS A 41 8.81 0.25 -17.25
CA HIS A 41 8.44 -0.85 -16.36
C HIS A 41 8.42 -2.23 -17.06
N ARG A 42 8.42 -2.24 -18.40
CA ARG A 42 8.50 -3.47 -19.22
C ARG A 42 9.94 -3.87 -19.55
N LEU A 43 10.92 -3.00 -19.27
CA LEU A 43 12.32 -3.33 -19.48
C LEU A 43 12.78 -4.41 -18.50
N PRO A 44 13.85 -5.16 -18.83
CA PRO A 44 14.45 -6.09 -17.88
C PRO A 44 14.84 -5.36 -16.59
N ARG A 45 14.63 -6.01 -15.43
CA ARG A 45 14.94 -5.45 -14.10
C ARG A 45 16.41 -5.10 -13.88
N ARG A 46 17.28 -5.47 -14.81
CA ARG A 46 18.68 -5.08 -14.91
C ARG A 46 18.87 -4.43 -16.28
N PRO A 47 19.25 -3.14 -16.35
CA PRO A 47 19.81 -2.31 -15.28
C PRO A 47 18.75 -1.77 -14.28
N ALA A 48 19.11 -1.63 -13.00
CA ALA A 48 18.19 -1.11 -11.98
C ALA A 48 18.27 0.43 -11.91
N PHE A 49 17.17 1.13 -12.20
CA PHE A 49 17.09 2.60 -12.12
C PHE A 49 15.65 3.08 -11.89
N THR A 50 15.48 4.19 -11.18
CA THR A 50 14.19 4.91 -11.05
C THR A 50 14.02 5.94 -12.17
N VAL A 51 12.78 6.27 -12.52
CA VAL A 51 12.47 7.14 -13.67
C VAL A 51 11.90 8.48 -13.21
N PRO A 52 12.28 9.63 -13.78
CA PRO A 52 11.59 10.89 -13.51
C PRO A 52 10.16 10.87 -14.09
N PRO A 53 9.21 11.65 -13.55
CA PRO A 53 7.91 11.81 -14.20
C PRO A 53 8.09 12.43 -15.59
N VAL A 54 7.45 11.83 -16.59
CA VAL A 54 7.49 12.30 -17.99
C VAL A 54 6.36 13.25 -18.33
N VAL A 55 5.32 13.31 -17.48
CA VAL A 55 4.20 14.24 -17.60
C VAL A 55 4.23 15.18 -16.39
N PRO A 56 4.16 16.52 -16.56
CA PRO A 56 3.99 17.42 -15.44
C PRO A 56 2.66 17.17 -14.73
N TYR A 57 2.67 17.06 -13.40
CA TYR A 57 1.46 16.77 -12.63
C TYR A 57 0.33 17.78 -12.88
N ARG A 58 0.64 19.07 -13.02
CA ARG A 58 -0.34 20.12 -13.39
C ARG A 58 -1.05 19.86 -14.72
N ALA A 59 -0.33 19.31 -15.71
CA ALA A 59 -0.90 19.01 -17.02
C ALA A 59 -1.83 17.79 -16.93
N PHE A 60 -1.43 16.77 -16.16
CA PHE A 60 -2.29 15.64 -15.83
C PHE A 60 -3.58 16.10 -15.12
N ARG A 61 -3.49 16.96 -14.09
CA ARG A 61 -4.66 17.51 -13.39
C ARG A 61 -5.61 18.26 -14.32
N ALA A 62 -5.08 19.07 -15.24
CA ALA A 62 -5.90 19.79 -16.21
C ALA A 62 -6.60 18.85 -17.21
N VAL A 63 -5.98 17.73 -17.56
CA VAL A 63 -6.63 16.68 -18.37
C VAL A 63 -7.72 15.99 -17.56
N LEU A 64 -7.43 15.58 -16.33
CA LEU A 64 -8.38 14.91 -15.45
C LEU A 64 -9.63 15.76 -15.21
N ALA A 65 -9.46 17.05 -14.91
CA ALA A 65 -10.58 17.99 -14.71
C ALA A 65 -11.47 18.14 -15.95
N ARG A 66 -10.90 18.03 -17.16
CA ARG A 66 -11.66 18.08 -18.41
C ARG A 66 -12.42 16.78 -18.70
N ILE A 67 -11.82 15.63 -18.39
CA ILE A 67 -12.47 14.32 -18.56
C ILE A 67 -13.67 14.21 -17.60
N GLY A 68 -13.54 14.76 -16.40
CA GLY A 68 -14.54 14.65 -15.36
C GLY A 68 -14.40 13.34 -14.61
N GLU A 69 -15.49 12.58 -14.50
CA GLU A 69 -15.52 11.34 -13.75
C GLU A 69 -14.70 10.23 -14.43
N VAL A 70 -13.86 9.55 -13.64
CA VAL A 70 -13.08 8.40 -14.07
C VAL A 70 -13.50 7.21 -13.21
N PRO A 71 -14.06 6.14 -13.79
CA PRO A 71 -14.47 4.96 -13.04
C PRO A 71 -13.33 4.38 -12.19
N GLY A 72 -13.61 4.09 -10.93
CA GLY A 72 -12.66 3.54 -9.96
C GLY A 72 -11.71 4.55 -9.32
N LEU A 73 -11.69 5.81 -9.78
CA LEU A 73 -10.90 6.86 -9.15
C LEU A 73 -11.54 7.27 -7.82
N LEU A 74 -10.78 7.13 -6.73
CA LEU A 74 -11.20 7.57 -5.41
C LEU A 74 -11.08 9.09 -5.28
N GLY A 75 -12.03 9.67 -4.55
CA GLY A 75 -11.95 11.07 -4.12
C GLY A 75 -10.76 11.33 -3.20
N PRO A 76 -10.42 12.61 -2.97
CA PRO A 76 -9.36 12.96 -2.02
C PRO A 76 -9.70 12.43 -0.61
N PRO A 77 -8.69 12.02 0.17
CA PRO A 77 -8.92 11.57 1.54
C PRO A 77 -9.53 12.69 2.38
N SER A 78 -10.32 12.32 3.40
CA SER A 78 -10.91 13.30 4.31
C SER A 78 -9.81 14.13 5.00
N PRO A 79 -9.95 15.47 5.06
CA PRO A 79 -8.95 16.33 5.71
C PRO A 79 -9.00 16.25 7.25
N ARG A 80 -10.06 15.67 7.83
CA ARG A 80 -10.23 15.49 9.27
C ARG A 80 -10.63 14.05 9.56
N PRO A 81 -9.67 13.10 9.50
CA PRO A 81 -9.94 11.76 9.95
C PRO A 81 -10.25 11.73 11.45
N ALA A 82 -11.23 10.92 11.85
CA ALA A 82 -11.43 10.59 13.25
C ALA A 82 -10.35 9.59 13.70
N ALA A 83 -10.01 9.60 14.99
CA ALA A 83 -9.13 8.59 15.56
C ALA A 83 -9.69 7.18 15.34
N ALA A 84 -8.83 6.24 14.97
CA ALA A 84 -9.25 4.87 14.69
C ALA A 84 -9.89 4.21 15.92
N GLY A 85 -11.12 3.72 15.78
CA GLY A 85 -11.91 3.11 16.86
C GLY A 85 -12.73 4.08 17.70
N ALA A 86 -12.56 5.40 17.57
CA ALA A 86 -13.28 6.38 18.37
C ALA A 86 -14.77 6.54 17.98
N HIS A 87 -15.17 6.01 16.83
CA HIS A 87 -16.51 6.14 16.27
C HIS A 87 -17.39 4.90 16.51
N THR A 88 -16.86 3.87 17.18
CA THR A 88 -17.57 2.62 17.42
C THR A 88 -18.44 2.74 18.68
N PRO A 89 -19.79 2.74 18.55
CA PRO A 89 -20.68 2.78 19.72
C PRO A 89 -20.82 1.42 20.42
N GLU A 90 -20.34 0.32 19.81
CA GLU A 90 -20.39 -1.04 20.36
C GLU A 90 -19.14 -1.36 21.20
N PRO A 91 -19.20 -1.28 22.54
CA PRO A 91 -18.02 -1.45 23.39
C PRO A 91 -17.51 -2.90 23.43
N ASP A 92 -18.37 -3.88 23.18
CA ASP A 92 -18.06 -5.31 23.16
C ASP A 92 -17.14 -5.72 22.00
N LEU A 93 -17.06 -4.90 20.94
CA LEU A 93 -16.08 -5.12 19.87
C LEU A 93 -14.63 -5.08 20.38
N PHE A 94 -14.37 -4.37 21.47
CA PHE A 94 -13.04 -4.30 22.09
C PHE A 94 -12.69 -5.53 22.93
N ASP A 95 -13.61 -6.49 23.11
CA ASP A 95 -13.33 -7.76 23.79
C ASP A 95 -12.64 -8.78 22.88
N TYR A 96 -12.70 -8.57 21.56
CA TYR A 96 -12.01 -9.41 20.59
C TYR A 96 -10.51 -9.12 20.53
N GLY A 97 -9.74 -10.09 20.02
CA GLY A 97 -8.33 -9.91 19.72
C GLY A 97 -8.14 -9.32 18.32
N LEU A 98 -7.20 -8.39 18.17
CA LEU A 98 -6.79 -7.86 16.87
C LEU A 98 -5.41 -8.39 16.52
N PRO A 99 -5.29 -9.48 15.74
CA PRO A 99 -3.97 -10.08 15.49
C PRO A 99 -3.10 -9.20 14.59
N ARG A 100 -3.69 -8.34 13.76
CA ARG A 100 -2.96 -7.61 12.71
C ARG A 100 -3.58 -6.24 12.46
N LEU A 101 -2.75 -5.21 12.39
CA LEU A 101 -3.13 -3.84 12.02
C LEU A 101 -2.17 -3.32 10.94
N LEU A 102 -2.69 -2.62 9.94
CA LEU A 102 -1.86 -1.96 8.93
C LEU A 102 -1.94 -0.44 9.08
N VAL A 103 -0.81 0.21 9.36
CA VAL A 103 -0.68 1.67 9.41
C VAL A 103 0.01 2.16 8.14
N CYS A 104 -0.68 3.01 7.38
CA CYS A 104 -0.15 3.62 6.16
C CYS A 104 0.32 5.06 6.43
N GLY A 105 1.49 5.45 5.91
CA GLY A 105 1.92 6.86 5.94
C GLY A 105 0.97 7.78 5.15
N SER A 106 0.41 7.28 4.04
CA SER A 106 -0.54 8.02 3.18
C SER A 106 -1.99 7.67 3.48
N ALA A 107 -2.81 8.69 3.76
CA ALA A 107 -4.26 8.55 3.92
C ALA A 107 -4.97 8.11 2.63
N ALA A 108 -4.47 8.53 1.46
CA ALA A 108 -5.00 8.09 0.17
C ALA A 108 -4.76 6.60 -0.06
N VAL A 109 -3.57 6.10 0.31
CA VAL A 109 -3.25 4.66 0.24
C VAL A 109 -4.11 3.87 1.24
N ALA A 110 -4.26 4.34 2.48
CA ALA A 110 -5.14 3.69 3.46
C ALA A 110 -6.58 3.59 2.94
N GLY A 111 -7.13 4.70 2.42
CA GLY A 111 -8.46 4.73 1.82
C GLY A 111 -8.59 3.77 0.64
N MET A 112 -7.57 3.71 -0.24
CA MET A 112 -7.54 2.76 -1.36
C MET A 112 -7.52 1.30 -0.91
N LEU A 113 -6.69 0.95 0.08
CA LEU A 113 -6.65 -0.42 0.61
C LEU A 113 -7.99 -0.81 1.28
N ARG A 114 -8.62 0.11 2.02
CA ARG A 114 -9.96 -0.11 2.60
C ARG A 114 -11.02 -0.30 1.53
N ALA A 115 -11.01 0.56 0.51
CA ALA A 115 -11.98 0.52 -0.59
C ALA A 115 -11.86 -0.77 -1.43
N ASN A 116 -10.68 -1.38 -1.48
CA ASN A 116 -10.45 -2.68 -2.11
C ASN A 116 -10.50 -3.86 -1.12
N GLY A 117 -11.11 -3.71 0.06
CA GLY A 117 -11.47 -4.85 0.90
C GLY A 117 -10.35 -5.45 1.78
N ILE A 118 -9.16 -4.83 1.86
CA ILE A 118 -8.06 -5.35 2.71
C ILE A 118 -8.49 -5.69 4.15
N PRO A 119 -9.25 -4.83 4.87
CA PRO A 119 -9.69 -5.14 6.23
C PRO A 119 -10.43 -6.47 6.36
N MET A 120 -11.39 -6.72 5.46
CA MET A 120 -12.20 -7.93 5.50
C MET A 120 -11.43 -9.14 5.00
N GLU A 121 -10.78 -9.01 3.84
CA GLU A 121 -10.09 -10.14 3.24
C GLU A 121 -8.92 -10.60 4.09
N SER A 122 -8.15 -9.69 4.67
CA SER A 122 -6.95 -10.06 5.44
C SER A 122 -7.15 -10.13 6.94
N ALA A 123 -8.36 -9.85 7.46
CA ALA A 123 -8.58 -9.61 8.88
C ALA A 123 -7.53 -8.63 9.45
N CYS A 124 -7.30 -7.55 8.69
CA CYS A 124 -6.23 -6.58 8.94
C CYS A 124 -6.78 -5.17 8.71
N PRO A 125 -7.41 -4.55 9.73
CA PRO A 125 -7.83 -3.17 9.69
C PRO A 125 -6.71 -2.27 9.19
N VAL A 126 -7.09 -1.29 8.38
CA VAL A 126 -6.15 -0.36 7.76
C VAL A 126 -6.43 1.03 8.27
N VAL A 127 -5.41 1.67 8.82
CA VAL A 127 -5.44 3.05 9.30
C VAL A 127 -4.32 3.84 8.63
N SER A 128 -4.45 5.16 8.62
CA SER A 128 -3.41 6.08 8.17
C SER A 128 -2.74 6.75 9.36
N ALA A 129 -1.55 7.30 9.15
CA ALA A 129 -0.85 8.08 10.16
C ALA A 129 -1.66 9.29 10.66
N ALA A 130 -2.58 9.82 9.84
CA ALA A 130 -3.47 10.91 10.22
C ALA A 130 -4.63 10.46 11.13
N GLU A 131 -4.92 9.17 11.19
CA GLU A 131 -5.94 8.56 12.07
C GLU A 131 -5.37 8.16 13.45
N LEU A 132 -4.10 8.50 13.73
CA LEU A 132 -3.44 8.29 15.02
C LEU A 132 -3.67 9.48 15.97
N PRO A 133 -3.71 9.27 17.29
CA PRO A 133 -3.48 8.00 18.00
C PRO A 133 -4.62 6.99 17.86
N LEU A 134 -4.34 5.71 18.09
CA LEU A 134 -5.35 4.66 18.18
C LEU A 134 -6.22 4.86 19.42
N ALA A 135 -7.51 4.54 19.34
CA ALA A 135 -8.36 4.50 20.53
C ALA A 135 -7.87 3.41 21.52
N PRO A 136 -7.98 3.62 22.84
CA PRO A 136 -7.54 2.65 23.84
C PRO A 136 -8.14 1.25 23.69
N GLY A 137 -9.37 1.15 23.19
CA GLY A 137 -9.97 -0.15 22.90
C GLY A 137 -9.20 -0.92 21.83
N VAL A 138 -8.72 -0.24 20.78
CA VAL A 138 -7.93 -0.87 19.70
C VAL A 138 -6.56 -1.33 20.20
N THR A 139 -5.91 -0.55 21.07
CA THR A 139 -4.64 -0.96 21.69
C THR A 139 -4.85 -2.17 22.60
N ALA A 140 -5.94 -2.22 23.37
CA ALA A 140 -6.31 -3.39 24.16
C ALA A 140 -6.55 -4.65 23.31
N MET A 141 -7.22 -4.52 22.16
CA MET A 141 -7.43 -5.64 21.23
C MET A 141 -6.09 -6.18 20.68
N LEU A 142 -5.14 -5.30 20.35
CA LEU A 142 -3.79 -5.70 19.91
C LEU A 142 -3.04 -6.45 21.00
N ALA A 143 -3.07 -5.93 22.23
CA ALA A 143 -2.43 -6.57 23.38
C ALA A 143 -2.96 -7.99 23.62
N ARG A 144 -4.29 -8.15 23.60
CA ARG A 144 -4.97 -9.44 23.82
C ARG A 144 -4.56 -10.51 22.81
N ALA A 145 -4.28 -10.10 21.57
CA ALA A 145 -3.92 -11.02 20.50
C ALA A 145 -2.40 -11.18 20.29
N HIS A 146 -1.56 -10.49 21.06
CA HIS A 146 -0.13 -10.31 20.75
C HIS A 146 0.07 -9.91 19.29
N GLY A 147 -0.70 -8.90 18.87
CA GLY A 147 -0.85 -8.55 17.46
C GLY A 147 0.41 -7.97 16.83
N THR A 148 0.38 -7.85 15.50
CA THR A 148 1.44 -7.21 14.71
C THR A 148 0.92 -5.95 14.03
N ILE A 149 1.65 -4.86 14.17
CA ILE A 149 1.44 -3.60 13.45
C ILE A 149 2.36 -3.57 12.22
N TYR A 150 1.79 -3.73 11.04
CA TYR A 150 2.50 -3.52 9.78
C TYR A 150 2.53 -2.04 9.42
N VAL A 151 3.68 -1.55 8.96
CA VAL A 151 3.84 -0.15 8.57
C VAL A 151 4.16 -0.04 7.07
N LEU A 152 3.26 0.58 6.31
CA LEU A 152 3.41 0.84 4.88
C LEU A 152 3.75 2.31 4.66
N HIS A 153 4.93 2.57 4.09
CA HIS A 153 5.49 3.91 3.98
C HIS A 153 6.23 4.09 2.63
N ASP A 154 6.40 5.34 2.23
CA ASP A 154 7.16 5.74 1.04
C ASP A 154 8.67 5.73 1.32
N THR A 155 9.50 6.07 0.33
CA THR A 155 10.97 6.15 0.52
C THR A 155 11.46 7.52 0.99
N SER A 156 10.58 8.39 1.50
CA SER A 156 11.01 9.68 2.05
C SER A 156 11.78 9.46 3.36
N LEU A 157 12.66 10.38 3.74
CA LEU A 157 13.41 10.23 5.00
C LEU A 157 12.48 10.20 6.22
N ALA A 158 11.42 11.01 6.21
CA ALA A 158 10.42 11.04 7.28
C ALA A 158 9.64 9.71 7.36
N ASP A 159 9.37 9.09 6.20
CA ASP A 159 8.66 7.83 6.08
C ASP A 159 9.54 6.63 6.43
N LEU A 160 10.83 6.66 6.10
CA LEU A 160 11.79 5.62 6.49
C LEU A 160 11.98 5.56 8.01
N ALA A 161 11.89 6.71 8.69
CA ALA A 161 11.93 6.78 10.15
C ALA A 161 10.55 6.53 10.80
N PHE A 162 9.46 6.43 10.02
CA PHE A 162 8.11 6.33 10.56
C PHE A 162 7.88 5.12 11.48
N PRO A 163 8.37 3.90 11.17
CA PRO A 163 8.21 2.75 12.06
C PRO A 163 8.79 2.99 13.47
N GLU A 164 9.97 3.61 13.55
CA GLU A 164 10.64 3.94 14.82
C GLU A 164 9.93 5.07 15.57
N ARG A 165 9.29 6.00 14.85
CA ARG A 165 8.51 7.08 15.45
C ARG A 165 7.10 6.66 15.85
N LEU A 166 6.60 5.53 15.38
CA LEU A 166 5.21 5.11 15.63
C LEU A 166 4.85 5.04 17.13
N PRO A 167 5.71 4.52 18.04
CA PRO A 167 5.43 4.51 19.47
C PRO A 167 5.28 5.90 20.11
N THR A 168 5.75 6.97 19.45
CA THR A 168 5.56 8.36 19.95
C THR A 168 4.26 8.99 19.48
N LEU A 169 3.57 8.34 18.53
CA LEU A 169 2.34 8.85 17.91
C LEU A 169 1.09 8.11 18.38
N THR A 170 1.26 6.92 18.94
CA THR A 170 0.18 6.11 19.51
C THR A 170 0.76 5.20 20.58
N ASP A 171 -0.06 4.87 21.57
CA ASP A 171 0.29 3.84 22.55
C ASP A 171 0.40 2.47 21.85
N ILE A 172 1.48 1.74 22.15
CA ILE A 172 1.75 0.41 21.60
C ILE A 172 2.00 -0.51 22.78
N PRO A 173 1.09 -1.47 23.03
CA PRO A 173 1.22 -2.39 24.14
C PRO A 173 2.49 -3.24 24.07
N ASP A 174 2.97 -3.68 25.24
CA ASP A 174 4.06 -4.66 25.33
C ASP A 174 3.72 -5.94 24.56
N GLY A 175 4.72 -6.49 23.85
CA GLY A 175 4.57 -7.71 23.06
C GLY A 175 3.86 -7.55 21.71
N VAL A 176 3.55 -6.32 21.28
CA VAL A 176 3.08 -6.01 19.93
C VAL A 176 4.26 -5.70 19.03
N ASP A 177 4.40 -6.46 17.93
CA ASP A 177 5.48 -6.28 16.97
C ASP A 177 5.18 -5.15 15.98
N ILE A 178 6.20 -4.37 15.60
CA ILE A 178 6.12 -3.37 14.53
C ILE A 178 6.96 -3.86 13.33
N VAL A 179 6.29 -4.13 12.21
CA VAL A 179 6.94 -4.71 11.02
C VAL A 179 6.85 -3.74 9.83
N PRO A 180 7.96 -3.12 9.41
CA PRO A 180 7.97 -2.24 8.25
C PRO A 180 7.88 -3.04 6.94
N ILE A 181 6.79 -2.81 6.19
CA ILE A 181 6.51 -3.39 4.87
C ILE A 181 6.49 -2.35 3.74
N GLY A 182 6.90 -1.11 4.07
CA GLY A 182 7.03 0.00 3.12
C GLY A 182 8.05 -0.21 2.01
N LEU A 183 8.07 0.73 1.07
CA LEU A 183 9.05 0.73 0.00
C LEU A 183 10.45 0.95 0.56
N ARG A 184 11.38 0.05 0.21
CA ARG A 184 12.80 0.23 0.49
C ARG A 184 13.50 0.80 -0.74
N PRO A 185 14.48 1.71 -0.60
CA PRO A 185 15.21 2.27 -1.74
C PRO A 185 15.74 1.20 -2.71
N ALA A 186 16.28 0.09 -2.18
CA ALA A 186 16.79 -1.04 -2.95
C ALA A 186 15.73 -1.75 -3.83
N GLN A 187 14.45 -1.65 -3.48
CA GLN A 187 13.34 -2.28 -4.23
C GLN A 187 12.81 -1.40 -5.35
N THR A 188 13.06 -0.09 -5.32
CA THR A 188 12.44 0.86 -6.25
C THR A 188 13.06 0.83 -7.65
N ALA A 189 14.39 0.72 -7.72
CA ALA A 189 15.14 0.80 -8.97
C ALA A 189 14.94 -0.44 -9.88
N PRO A 190 14.91 -1.68 -9.37
CA PRO A 190 14.59 -2.85 -10.20
C PRO A 190 13.15 -2.88 -10.73
N LEU A 191 12.27 -2.05 -10.16
CA LEU A 191 10.87 -1.91 -10.57
C LEU A 191 10.64 -0.70 -11.47
N HIS A 192 11.70 0.06 -11.78
CA HIS A 192 11.64 1.28 -12.59
C HIS A 192 10.60 2.29 -12.11
N LEU A 193 10.41 2.38 -10.78
CA LEU A 193 9.38 3.24 -10.21
C LEU A 193 9.68 4.72 -10.46
N THR A 194 8.60 5.48 -10.61
CA THR A 194 8.67 6.92 -10.83
C THR A 194 9.11 7.61 -9.54
N ARG A 195 10.18 8.38 -9.62
CA ARG A 195 10.69 9.20 -8.52
C ARG A 195 10.31 10.66 -8.67
N ILE A 196 9.99 11.31 -7.56
CA ILE A 196 9.74 12.75 -7.49
C ILE A 196 10.78 13.44 -6.61
N ARG A 197 10.81 14.77 -6.65
CA ARG A 197 11.60 15.56 -5.70
C ARG A 197 10.88 15.59 -4.35
N GLY A 198 11.58 15.27 -3.27
CA GLY A 198 11.07 15.36 -1.91
C GLY A 198 10.97 16.80 -1.43
N ALA A 199 9.97 17.08 -0.58
CA ALA A 199 9.69 18.43 -0.08
C ALA A 199 10.70 18.94 0.95
N ALA A 200 11.30 18.06 1.75
CA ALA A 200 12.09 18.45 2.93
C ALA A 200 13.52 18.96 2.64
N SER A 201 14.02 18.79 1.41
CA SER A 201 15.28 19.38 0.92
C SER A 201 15.41 18.96 -0.54
N GLY A 202 15.53 19.92 -1.47
CA GLY A 202 15.47 19.72 -2.93
C GLY A 202 16.48 18.74 -3.56
N ARG A 203 17.25 17.99 -2.75
CA ARG A 203 18.17 16.92 -3.13
C ARG A 203 17.63 15.51 -2.87
N GLY A 204 16.59 15.34 -2.03
CA GLY A 204 15.98 14.05 -1.76
C GLY A 204 15.12 13.57 -2.93
N ARG A 205 15.39 12.38 -3.47
CA ARG A 205 14.52 11.71 -4.45
C ARG A 205 13.62 10.73 -3.69
N VAL A 206 12.32 10.85 -3.86
CA VAL A 206 11.32 10.03 -3.17
C VAL A 206 10.57 9.19 -4.19
N VAL A 207 10.30 7.95 -3.84
CA VAL A 207 9.39 7.06 -4.55
C VAL A 207 8.24 6.79 -3.60
N GLU A 208 7.04 7.08 -4.07
CA GLU A 208 5.81 6.89 -3.31
C GLU A 208 5.27 5.49 -3.55
N VAL A 209 4.58 4.93 -2.56
CA VAL A 209 3.84 3.66 -2.66
C VAL A 209 2.81 3.73 -3.78
N GLU A 210 2.21 4.90 -4.01
CA GLU A 210 1.28 5.14 -5.12
C GLU A 210 1.92 4.99 -6.50
N SER A 211 3.26 5.00 -6.59
CA SER A 211 3.97 4.68 -7.84
C SER A 211 3.99 3.18 -8.16
N VAL A 212 3.48 2.31 -7.28
CA VAL A 212 3.28 0.88 -7.53
C VAL A 212 1.89 0.66 -8.12
N ASN A 213 1.75 -0.25 -9.10
CA ASN A 213 0.45 -0.64 -9.64
C ASN A 213 -0.46 -1.20 -8.52
N PRO A 214 -1.75 -0.81 -8.41
CA PRO A 214 -2.63 -1.23 -7.31
C PRO A 214 -2.75 -2.74 -7.16
N ALA A 215 -2.90 -3.49 -8.25
CA ALA A 215 -2.99 -4.95 -8.20
C ALA A 215 -1.69 -5.60 -7.69
N VAL A 216 -0.53 -4.99 -7.93
CA VAL A 216 0.75 -5.44 -7.37
C VAL A 216 0.84 -5.09 -5.89
N LEU A 217 0.40 -3.89 -5.52
CA LEU A 217 0.39 -3.42 -4.13
C LEU A 217 -0.52 -4.27 -3.26
N LEU A 218 -1.80 -4.45 -3.64
CA LEU A 218 -2.77 -5.27 -2.93
C LEU A 218 -2.26 -6.69 -2.71
N ARG A 219 -1.79 -7.37 -3.78
CA ARG A 219 -1.21 -8.71 -3.67
C ARG A 219 0.00 -8.77 -2.75
N SER A 220 0.84 -7.74 -2.75
CA SER A 220 2.02 -7.69 -1.88
C SER A 220 1.62 -7.46 -0.43
N VAL A 221 0.67 -6.56 -0.17
CA VAL A 221 0.11 -6.31 1.16
C VAL A 221 -0.54 -7.59 1.69
N HIS A 222 -1.49 -8.19 0.98
CA HIS A 222 -2.10 -9.47 1.38
C HIS A 222 -1.08 -10.54 1.74
N ARG A 223 -0.05 -10.70 0.89
CA ARG A 223 0.98 -11.70 1.12
C ARG A 223 1.76 -11.41 2.40
N LEU A 224 2.17 -10.16 2.61
CA LEU A 224 3.00 -9.76 3.75
C LEU A 224 2.21 -9.77 5.05
N VAL A 225 0.97 -9.28 5.07
CA VAL A 225 0.15 -9.22 6.29
C VAL A 225 -0.48 -10.55 6.67
N ARG A 226 -0.47 -11.54 5.78
CA ARG A 226 -0.89 -12.92 6.11
C ARG A 226 0.30 -13.84 6.40
N ASP A 227 1.49 -13.26 6.54
CA ASP A 227 2.74 -13.96 6.78
C ASP A 227 3.06 -15.06 5.75
N VAL A 228 2.57 -14.89 4.51
CA VAL A 228 2.85 -15.80 3.41
C VAL A 228 4.25 -15.49 2.87
N HIS A 229 5.26 -15.92 3.63
CA HIS A 229 6.64 -15.88 3.20
C HIS A 229 6.82 -16.79 1.98
N ARG A 230 7.35 -16.25 0.88
CA ARG A 230 7.94 -17.13 -0.15
C ARG A 230 9.14 -17.81 0.52
N PRO A 231 9.21 -19.16 0.56
CA PRO A 231 10.48 -19.78 0.87
C PRO A 231 11.53 -19.21 -0.10
N PRO A 232 12.71 -18.80 0.38
CA PRO A 232 13.76 -18.36 -0.52
C PRO A 232 14.00 -19.49 -1.52
N THR A 233 13.88 -19.19 -2.81
CA THR A 233 14.20 -20.14 -3.88
C THR A 233 15.71 -20.32 -3.92
N THR A 234 16.24 -21.08 -2.97
CA THR A 234 17.49 -21.81 -3.13
C THR A 234 17.15 -23.02 -3.99
N LEU A 235 17.64 -22.99 -5.22
CA LEU A 235 17.68 -24.14 -6.12
C LEU A 235 17.95 -25.43 -5.33
N ILE A 236 17.10 -26.45 -5.57
CA ILE A 236 17.30 -27.86 -5.17
C ILE A 236 16.83 -28.22 -3.75
N ASP A 237 15.51 -28.22 -3.55
CA ASP A 237 14.84 -29.03 -2.52
C ASP A 237 14.38 -30.39 -3.10
N ILE A 238 15.19 -30.96 -4.01
CA ILE A 238 14.90 -32.24 -4.70
C ILE A 238 14.89 -33.42 -3.71
N ARG A 239 15.46 -33.26 -2.51
CA ARG A 239 15.41 -34.30 -1.46
C ARG A 239 14.15 -34.23 -0.59
N ARG A 240 13.44 -33.11 -0.52
CA ARG A 240 12.23 -32.95 0.32
C ARG A 240 10.94 -33.27 -0.42
N ALA A 241 10.92 -33.15 -1.75
CA ALA A 241 9.81 -33.57 -2.60
C ALA A 241 9.51 -35.09 -2.56
N ARG A 242 10.37 -35.92 -1.93
CA ARG A 242 10.13 -37.36 -1.73
C ARG A 242 9.53 -37.73 -0.38
N ARG A 243 9.16 -36.76 0.48
CA ARG A 243 8.74 -37.06 1.87
C ARG A 243 7.43 -36.47 2.35
N THR A 244 6.65 -35.78 1.53
CA THR A 244 5.31 -35.33 1.94
C THR A 244 4.26 -36.13 1.21
N GLY A 245 3.94 -37.28 1.80
CA GLY A 245 2.81 -38.11 1.43
C GLY A 245 1.48 -37.41 1.70
N PHE A 246 0.58 -37.62 0.75
CA PHE A 246 -0.87 -37.78 0.86
C PHE A 246 -1.61 -37.25 2.09
N LEU A 247 -2.51 -36.31 1.80
CA LEU A 247 -3.83 -36.05 2.39
C LEU A 247 -4.30 -37.01 3.48
N THR A 248 -4.62 -36.46 4.66
CA THR A 248 -5.68 -37.01 5.53
C THR A 248 -6.56 -35.85 6.01
N TRP A 249 -7.83 -35.91 5.63
CA TRP A 249 -8.92 -35.15 6.27
C TRP A 249 -9.41 -35.96 7.48
N PRO A 250 -9.73 -35.32 8.61
CA PRO A 250 -10.36 -36.02 9.72
C PRO A 250 -11.85 -36.27 9.40
N ALA A 251 -12.26 -37.53 9.53
CA ALA A 251 -13.65 -37.92 9.64
C ALA A 251 -13.99 -38.08 11.12
N SER A 252 -14.91 -37.25 11.60
CA SER A 252 -15.85 -37.52 12.70
C SER A 252 -16.87 -36.38 12.74
#